data_AF-A0A1C6N6J5-F1
#
_entry.id   AF-A0A1C6N6J5-F1
#
_cell.length_a   1.000
_cell.length_b   1.000
_cell.length_c   1.000
_cell.angle_alpha   90.00
_cell.angle_beta   90.00
_cell.angle_gamma   90.00
#
_symmetry.space_group_name_H-M   'P 1'
#
loop_
_entity.id
_entity.type
_entity.pdbx_description
1 polymer ?
#
loop_
_entity_poly.entity_id
_entity_poly.type
_entity_poly.pdbx_seq_one_letter_code
_entity_poly.pdbx_strand_id
1 'polypeptide(L)'
;MKAMIVGGDRIDTTRRALQASGYADILHWSGRKPADLIRPLPSGVDHIVIMLDFINHNLARRVRDMARERQISVAYVGRKCQGGPEVATGRPGAARALHSA
;
A
#
# COMPACT_ATOMS: atom_id res chain seq x y z
N MET A 1 -3.41 -15.86 -2.11
CA MET A 1 -2.71 -14.58 -1.93
C MET A 1 -3.64 -13.45 -2.28
N LYS A 2 -3.69 -12.41 -1.45
CA LYS A 2 -4.52 -11.22 -1.69
C LYS A 2 -3.62 -10.00 -1.87
N ALA A 3 -3.88 -9.25 -2.94
CA ALA A 3 -3.19 -8.00 -3.24
C ALA A 3 -4.14 -6.81 -3.10
N MET A 4 -3.56 -5.64 -2.89
CA MET A 4 -4.30 -4.39 -2.78
C MET A 4 -3.66 -3.32 -3.65
N ILE A 5 -4.46 -2.68 -4.49
CA ILE A 5 -4.04 -1.52 -5.30
C ILE A 5 -4.57 -0.26 -4.63
N VAL A 6 -3.72 0.74 -4.46
CA VAL A 6 -4.10 2.03 -3.86
C VAL A 6 -3.75 3.16 -4.82
N GLY A 7 -4.74 4.00 -5.13
CA GLY A 7 -4.68 5.05 -6.15
C GLY A 7 -5.19 4.59 -7.51
N GLY A 8 -5.35 5.55 -8.43
CA GLY A 8 -5.74 5.31 -9.82
C GLY A 8 -7.24 5.10 -10.04
N ASP A 9 -7.75 5.55 -11.19
CA ASP A 9 -9.09 5.15 -11.69
C ASP A 9 -9.03 3.85 -12.47
N ARG A 10 -7.97 3.71 -13.27
CA ARG A 10 -7.81 2.64 -14.24
C ARG A 10 -6.73 1.69 -13.73
N ILE A 11 -7.18 0.64 -13.06
CA ILE A 11 -6.30 -0.37 -12.46
C ILE A 11 -6.29 -1.69 -13.22
N ASP A 12 -7.03 -1.81 -14.33
CA ASP A 12 -7.24 -3.10 -15.01
C ASP A 12 -5.91 -3.75 -15.44
N THR A 13 -4.99 -2.96 -15.98
CA THR A 13 -3.65 -3.42 -16.37
C THR A 13 -2.87 -3.97 -15.16
N THR A 14 -2.83 -3.22 -14.06
CA THR A 14 -2.14 -3.65 -12.82
C THR A 14 -2.84 -4.85 -12.19
N ARG A 15 -4.17 -4.87 -12.21
CA ARG A 15 -4.99 -5.98 -11.72
C ARG A 15 -4.67 -7.26 -12.49
N ARG A 16 -4.65 -7.20 -13.83
CA ARG A 16 -4.28 -8.35 -14.68
C ARG A 16 -2.86 -8.83 -14.44
N ALA A 17 -1.91 -7.92 -14.26
CA ALA A 17 -0.53 -8.29 -13.92
C ALA A 17 -0.46 -9.03 -12.58
N LEU A 18 -1.18 -8.56 -11.55
CA LEU A 18 -1.26 -9.25 -10.26
C LEU A 18 -1.96 -10.62 -10.37
N GLN A 19 -3.03 -10.71 -11.16
CA GLN A 19 -3.68 -12.01 -11.41
C GLN A 19 -2.74 -12.99 -12.11
N ALA A 20 -1.98 -12.53 -13.11
CA ALA A 20 -0.99 -13.34 -13.80
C ALA A 20 0.14 -13.81 -12.87
N SER A 21 0.47 -13.02 -11.84
CA SER A 21 1.42 -13.38 -10.77
C SER A 21 0.82 -14.28 -9.68
N GLY A 22 -0.45 -14.69 -9.77
CA GLY A 22 -1.09 -15.63 -8.84
C GLY A 22 -1.91 -15.00 -7.70
N TYR A 23 -2.17 -13.69 -7.74
CA TYR A 23 -3.08 -13.05 -6.78
C TYR A 23 -4.54 -13.23 -7.19
N ALA A 24 -5.30 -14.01 -6.43
CA ALA A 24 -6.70 -14.34 -6.72
C ALA A 24 -7.68 -13.24 -6.24
N ASP A 25 -7.36 -12.59 -5.12
CA ASP A 25 -8.18 -11.54 -4.53
C ASP A 25 -7.46 -10.20 -4.63
N ILE A 26 -8.07 -9.25 -5.35
CA ILE A 26 -7.48 -7.93 -5.60
C ILE A 26 -8.45 -6.85 -5.16
N LEU A 27 -8.05 -6.14 -4.12
CA LEU A 27 -8.77 -5.00 -3.58
C LEU A 27 -8.28 -3.70 -4.21
N HIS A 28 -9.16 -2.70 -4.28
CA HIS A 28 -8.83 -1.38 -4.81
C HIS A 28 -9.33 -0.28 -3.90
N TRP A 29 -8.44 0.62 -3.52
CA TRP A 29 -8.77 1.93 -2.96
C TRP A 29 -8.42 3.00 -3.97
N SER A 30 -9.44 3.67 -4.49
CA SER A 30 -9.24 4.76 -5.45
C SER A 30 -8.42 5.93 -4.87
N GLY A 31 -8.46 6.11 -3.55
CA GLY A 31 -7.81 7.22 -2.85
C GLY A 31 -8.47 8.59 -3.06
N ARG A 32 -9.53 8.64 -3.87
CA ARG A 32 -10.37 9.84 -4.07
C ARG A 32 -11.41 10.03 -2.98
N LYS A 33 -11.84 8.95 -2.33
CA LYS A 33 -12.90 9.01 -1.31
C LYS A 33 -12.26 9.30 0.05
N PRO A 34 -12.80 10.26 0.84
CA PRO A 34 -12.33 10.51 2.21
C PRO A 34 -12.39 9.24 3.08
N ALA A 35 -13.36 8.36 2.81
CA ALA A 35 -13.49 7.07 3.48
C ALA A 35 -12.26 6.16 3.30
N ASP A 36 -11.52 6.27 2.18
CA ASP A 36 -10.30 5.47 1.95
C ASP A 36 -9.16 5.89 2.89
N LEU A 37 -9.17 7.13 3.41
CA LEU A 37 -8.17 7.64 4.36
C LEU A 37 -8.36 7.13 5.79
N ILE A 38 -9.58 6.74 6.16
CA ILE A 38 -9.94 6.32 7.53
C ILE A 38 -10.16 4.81 7.65
N ARG A 39 -10.26 4.10 6.52
CA ARG A 39 -10.52 2.65 6.52
C ARG A 39 -9.27 1.88 6.98
N PRO A 40 -9.43 0.86 7.85
CA PRO A 40 -8.31 -0.01 8.23
C PRO A 40 -7.89 -0.92 7.07
N LEU A 41 -6.63 -1.34 7.08
CA LEU A 41 -6.14 -2.31 6.11
C LEU A 41 -6.87 -3.66 6.30
N PRO A 42 -7.51 -4.22 5.25
CA PRO A 42 -8.17 -5.51 5.31
C PRO A 42 -7.21 -6.62 5.78
N SER A 43 -7.75 -7.62 6.48
CA SER A 43 -6.98 -8.79 6.90
C SER A 43 -6.57 -9.65 5.70
N GLY A 44 -5.39 -10.26 5.81
CA GLY A 44 -4.86 -11.19 4.81
C GLY A 44 -4.33 -10.56 3.53
N VAL A 45 -4.06 -9.25 3.50
CA VAL A 45 -3.35 -8.61 2.37
C VAL A 45 -1.86 -8.93 2.47
N ASP A 46 -1.33 -9.64 1.47
CA ASP A 46 0.07 -10.07 1.40
C ASP A 46 0.94 -9.06 0.63
N HIS A 47 0.32 -8.28 -0.24
CA HIS A 47 1.01 -7.35 -1.13
C HIS A 47 0.20 -6.09 -1.42
N ILE A 48 0.86 -4.93 -1.43
CA ILE A 48 0.24 -3.63 -1.72
C ILE A 48 0.96 -2.96 -2.88
N VAL A 49 0.20 -2.42 -3.83
CA VAL A 49 0.70 -1.63 -4.95
C VAL A 49 0.17 -0.20 -4.83
N ILE A 50 1.06 0.78 -4.68
CA ILE A 50 0.72 2.20 -4.54
C ILE A 50 0.98 2.94 -5.86
N MET A 51 -0.06 3.54 -6.43
CA MET A 51 0.01 4.36 -7.64
C MET A 51 0.28 5.82 -7.29
N LEU A 52 1.56 6.24 -7.36
CA LEU A 52 2.03 7.53 -6.87
C LEU A 52 1.45 8.75 -7.61
N ASP A 53 1.18 8.62 -8.91
CA ASP A 53 0.62 9.72 -9.73
C ASP A 53 -0.88 9.97 -9.46
N PHE A 54 -1.56 9.07 -8.77
CA PHE A 54 -3.03 9.07 -8.68
C PHE A 54 -3.54 8.81 -7.26
N ILE A 55 -2.78 9.24 -6.25
CA ILE A 55 -3.09 9.03 -4.83
C ILE A 55 -2.83 10.30 -4.01
N ASN A 56 -3.66 10.52 -2.99
CA ASN A 56 -3.36 11.53 -1.96
C ASN A 56 -2.09 11.14 -1.19
N HIS A 57 -1.13 12.07 -1.06
CA HIS A 57 0.13 11.82 -0.32
C HIS A 57 -0.08 11.35 1.13
N ASN A 58 -1.13 11.82 1.80
CA ASN A 58 -1.48 11.36 3.15
C ASN A 58 -1.93 9.90 3.16
N LEU A 59 -2.71 9.47 2.14
CA LEU A 59 -3.11 8.07 2.00
C LEU A 59 -1.90 7.19 1.72
N ALA A 60 -1.02 7.61 0.81
CA ALA A 60 0.19 6.87 0.48
C ALA A 60 1.09 6.65 1.71
N ARG A 61 1.30 7.71 2.52
CA ARG A 61 2.05 7.63 3.77
C ARG A 61 1.38 6.67 4.76
N ARG A 62 0.07 6.86 5.00
CA ARG A 62 -0.69 6.02 5.93
C ARG A 62 -0.65 4.54 5.54
N VAL A 63 -0.83 4.23 4.25
CA VAL A 63 -0.78 2.85 3.74
C VAL A 63 0.61 2.26 3.89
N ARG A 64 1.67 3.04 3.62
CA ARG A 64 3.05 2.62 3.86
C ARG A 64 3.28 2.30 5.33
N ASP A 65 2.81 3.13 6.25
CA ASP A 65 2.98 2.92 7.68
C ASP A 65 2.22 1.66 8.15
N MET A 66 0.96 1.50 7.74
CA MET A 66 0.19 0.27 8.01
C MET A 66 0.87 -0.99 7.45
N ALA A 67 1.47 -0.89 6.26
CA ALA A 67 2.19 -2.01 5.65
C ALA A 67 3.47 -2.36 6.44
N ARG A 68 4.19 -1.35 6.95
CA ARG A 68 5.37 -1.55 7.81
C ARG A 68 5.01 -2.22 9.11
N GLU A 69 3.95 -1.75 9.78
CA GLU A 69 3.45 -2.34 11.03
C GLU A 69 3.09 -3.83 10.88
N ARG A 70 2.63 -4.21 9.68
CA ARG A 70 2.20 -5.58 9.35
C ARG A 70 3.23 -6.38 8.54
N GLN A 71 4.41 -5.81 8.29
CA GLN A 71 5.48 -6.41 7.48
C GLN A 71 5.02 -6.87 6.08
N ILE A 72 4.10 -6.13 5.47
CA ILE A 72 3.53 -6.41 4.15
C ILE A 72 4.44 -5.83 3.06
N SER A 73 4.58 -6.56 1.95
CA SER A 73 5.39 -6.09 0.81
C SER A 73 4.69 -4.96 0.05
N VAL A 74 5.42 -3.90 -0.31
CA VAL A 74 4.87 -2.73 -1.01
C VAL A 74 5.63 -2.44 -2.31
N ALA A 75 4.90 -2.34 -3.42
CA ALA A 75 5.42 -1.89 -4.71
C ALA A 75 4.89 -0.48 -5.02
N TYR A 76 5.73 0.34 -5.66
CA TYR A 76 5.36 1.68 -6.10
C TYR A 76 5.30 1.75 -7.62
N VAL A 77 4.21 2.31 -8.14
CA VAL A 77 4.02 2.53 -9.57
C VAL A 77 3.84 4.02 -9.79
N GLY A 78 4.73 4.63 -10.57
CA GLY A 78 4.61 6.03 -10.94
C GLY A 78 5.57 6.39 -12.08
N ARG A 79 5.25 7.43 -12.84
CA ARG A 79 6.02 7.87 -14.02
C ARG A 79 7.48 8.21 -13.70
N LYS A 80 7.76 8.58 -12.45
CA LYS A 80 9.10 8.99 -11.96
C LYS A 80 9.80 7.91 -11.13
N CYS A 81 9.15 6.78 -10.85
CA CYS A 81 9.67 5.79 -9.90
C CYS A 81 9.84 4.43 -10.59
N GLN A 82 11.06 4.13 -11.03
CA GLN A 82 11.54 2.76 -11.27
C GLN A 82 12.13 2.23 -9.95
N GLY A 83 11.30 2.13 -8.91
CA GLY A 83 11.68 1.48 -7.65
C GLY A 83 11.19 0.04 -7.68
N GLY A 84 12.07 -0.93 -7.43
CA GLY A 84 11.67 -2.33 -7.28
C GLY A 84 10.71 -2.54 -6.10
N PRO A 85 10.10 -3.73 -5.97
CA PRO A 85 9.27 -4.05 -4.82
C PRO A 85 10.09 -3.90 -3.53
N GLU A 86 9.68 -2.97 -2.67
CA GLU A 86 10.26 -2.78 -1.34
C GLU A 86 9.43 -3.64 -0.39
N VAL A 87 10.03 -4.72 0.12
CA VAL A 87 9.46 -5.34 1.32
C VAL A 87 9.53 -4.26 2.39
N ALA A 88 8.38 -3.84 2.93
CA ALA A 88 8.33 -2.80 3.95
C ALA A 88 8.81 -3.35 5.31
N THR A 89 9.94 -4.03 5.31
CA THR A 89 10.68 -4.51 6.47
C THR A 89 11.62 -3.39 6.92
N GLY A 90 11.05 -2.34 7.50
CA GLY A 90 11.80 -1.25 8.12
C GLY A 90 11.62 -1.29 9.64
N ARG A 91 12.74 -1.39 10.37
CA ARG A 91 12.81 -1.22 11.83
C ARG A 91 11.91 -0.08 12.30
N PRO A 92 11.20 -0.22 13.44
CA PRO A 92 10.44 0.87 14.04
C PRO A 92 11.40 2.00 14.43
N GLY A 93 11.57 2.97 13.55
CA GLY A 93 12.36 4.16 13.81
C GLY A 93 11.48 5.21 14.48
N ALA A 94 11.66 5.36 15.80
CA ALA A 94 11.24 6.49 16.63
C ALA A 94 9.74 6.59 17.01
N ALA A 95 9.21 5.58 17.70
CA ALA A 95 8.37 5.89 18.86
C ALA A 95 9.32 6.41 19.95
N ARG A 96 9.40 7.74 20.08
CA ARG A 96 10.17 8.44 21.10
C ARG A 96 9.76 7.94 22.48
N ALA A 97 10.75 7.65 23.31
CA ALA A 97 10.59 7.28 24.70
C ALA A 97 9.64 8.23 25.45
N LEU A 98 8.73 7.64 26.23
CA LEU A 98 8.33 8.16 27.52
C LEU A 98 8.34 6.98 28.51
N HIS A 99 9.55 6.68 29.01
CA HIS A 99 9.68 6.39 30.43
C HIS A 99 9.52 7.73 31.16
N SER A 100 8.79 7.71 32.28
CA SER A 100 8.59 8.72 33.34
C SER A 100 7.08 8.74 33.63
N ALA A 101 6.59 8.38 34.82
CA ALA A 101 7.19 8.12 36.12
C ALA A 101 6.29 7.13 36.89
#